data_AF-A0AAU7U4H9-F1
#
_entry.id   AF-A0AAU7U4H9-F1
#
_cell.length_a   1.000
_cell.length_b   1.000
_cell.length_c   1.000
_cell.angle_alpha   90.00
_cell.angle_beta   90.00
_cell.angle_gamma   90.00
#
_symmetry.space_group_name_H-M   'P 1'
#
loop_
_entity.id
_entity.type
_entity.pdbx_description
1 polymer ?
#
loop_
_entity_poly.entity_id
_entity_poly.type
_entity_poly.pdbx_seq_one_letter_code
_entity_poly.pdbx_strand_id
1 'polypeptide(L)'
;MTQKPTEAQARVLTALRDGAELKSHARGERGPYYTLNGRRLSVTLLKALEGLRWIERQGRPGQPVAAYDLTPSGRAALAPSGDPAHQEPEDE
;
A
#
# COMPACT_ATOMS: atom_id res chain seq x y z
N MET A 1 -6.04 16.46 0.89
CA MET A 1 -4.58 16.52 0.65
C MET A 1 -4.13 15.12 0.25
N THR A 2 -3.67 14.93 -0.99
CA THR A 2 -3.18 13.62 -1.45
C THR A 2 -1.73 13.49 -1.01
N GLN A 3 -1.46 12.64 -0.02
CA GLN A 3 -0.09 12.40 0.46
C GLN A 3 0.67 11.54 -0.55
N LYS A 4 1.91 11.92 -0.86
CA LYS A 4 2.80 11.11 -1.73
C LYS A 4 3.33 9.90 -0.93
N PRO A 5 3.27 8.67 -1.47
CA PRO A 5 3.83 7.51 -0.80
C PRO A 5 5.35 7.60 -0.72
N THR A 6 5.92 7.08 0.37
CA THR A 6 7.36 6.80 0.44
C THR A 6 7.73 5.69 -0.54
N GLU A 7 9.02 5.51 -0.84
CA GLU A 7 9.46 4.47 -1.78
C GLU A 7 9.01 3.06 -1.37
N ALA A 8 9.11 2.74 -0.07
CA ALA A 8 8.64 1.45 0.45
C ALA A 8 7.12 1.28 0.32
N GLN A 9 6.34 2.34 0.56
CA GLN A 9 4.89 2.33 0.38
C GLN A 9 4.52 2.17 -1.09
N ALA A 10 5.15 2.93 -1.98
CA ALA A 10 4.93 2.87 -3.42
C ALA A 10 5.21 1.47 -3.97
N ARG A 11 6.30 0.81 -3.53
CA ARG A 11 6.61 -0.58 -3.92
C ARG A 11 5.50 -1.56 -3.52
N VAL A 12 4.94 -1.44 -2.31
CA VAL A 12 3.83 -2.30 -1.85
C VAL A 12 2.57 -2.04 -2.66
N LEU A 13 2.20 -0.76 -2.85
CA LEU A 13 1.00 -0.38 -3.60
C LEU A 13 1.09 -0.83 -5.07
N THR A 14 2.26 -0.66 -5.70
CA THR A 14 2.52 -1.13 -7.07
C THR A 14 2.41 -2.64 -7.16
N ALA A 15 3.02 -3.37 -6.23
CA ALA A 15 2.91 -4.83 -6.21
C ALA A 15 1.44 -5.29 -6.08
N LEU A 16 0.66 -4.66 -5.20
CA LEU A 16 -0.77 -4.94 -5.07
C LEU A 16 -1.56 -4.63 -6.35
N ARG A 17 -1.25 -3.51 -7.01
CA ARG A 17 -1.85 -3.15 -8.31
C ARG A 17 -1.54 -4.21 -9.37
N ASP A 18 -0.33 -4.74 -9.35
CA ASP A 18 0.15 -5.76 -10.29
C ASP A 18 -0.32 -7.19 -9.91
N GLY A 19 -1.17 -7.32 -8.88
CA GLY A 19 -1.81 -8.58 -8.47
C GLY A 19 -1.04 -9.40 -7.44
N ALA A 20 -0.02 -8.82 -6.79
CA ALA A 20 0.70 -9.50 -5.73
C ALA A 20 -0.21 -9.75 -4.52
N GLU A 21 -0.13 -10.96 -3.96
CA GLU A 21 -0.90 -11.31 -2.78
C GLU A 21 -0.28 -10.73 -1.51
N LEU A 22 -1.03 -9.87 -0.83
CA LEU A 22 -0.71 -9.37 0.51
C LEU A 22 -1.56 -10.10 1.54
N LYS A 23 -0.89 -10.81 2.45
CA LYS A 23 -1.52 -11.68 3.46
C LYS A 23 -1.05 -11.32 4.87
N SER A 24 -1.97 -11.24 5.82
CA SER A 24 -1.65 -11.27 7.25
C SER A 24 -1.71 -12.70 7.75
N HIS A 25 -0.72 -13.11 8.53
CA HIS A 25 -0.67 -14.40 9.19
C HIS A 25 -0.72 -14.22 10.69
N ALA A 26 -1.71 -14.82 11.35
CA ALA A 26 -1.77 -14.82 12.81
C ALA A 26 -0.65 -15.72 13.37
N ARG A 27 0.12 -15.22 14.35
CA ARG A 27 1.16 -16.02 15.02
C ARG A 27 0.97 -15.96 16.53
N GLY A 28 -0.04 -16.68 17.03
CA GLY A 28 -0.28 -16.90 18.47
C GLY A 28 0.05 -15.69 19.34
N GLU A 29 0.93 -15.88 20.33
CA GLU A 29 1.35 -14.84 21.28
C GLU A 29 2.28 -13.75 20.71
N ARG A 30 2.88 -13.97 19.53
CA ARG A 30 3.87 -13.03 18.95
C ARG A 30 3.26 -11.97 18.03
N GLY A 31 1.94 -11.96 17.88
CA GLY A 31 1.22 -11.03 17.02
C GLY A 31 1.32 -11.38 15.53
N PRO A 32 0.55 -10.69 14.66
CA PRO A 32 0.51 -10.99 13.24
C PRO A 32 1.80 -10.60 12.54
N TYR A 33 2.16 -11.34 11.49
CA TYR A 33 3.17 -10.93 10.52
C TYR A 33 2.58 -10.89 9.13
N TYR A 34 3.20 -10.11 8.25
CA TYR A 34 2.64 -9.81 6.93
C TYR A 34 3.59 -10.24 5.83
N THR A 35 3.02 -10.74 4.74
CA THR A 35 3.78 -11.16 3.57
C THR A 35 3.19 -10.58 2.31
N LEU A 36 4.05 -10.07 1.43
CA LEU A 36 3.72 -9.65 0.08
C LEU A 36 4.46 -10.55 -0.90
N ASN A 37 3.72 -11.30 -1.71
CA ASN A 37 4.27 -12.30 -2.63
C ASN A 37 5.28 -13.24 -1.93
N GLY A 38 4.91 -13.74 -0.74
CA GLY A 38 5.75 -14.61 0.08
C GLY A 38 6.91 -13.93 0.83
N ARG A 39 7.20 -12.64 0.59
CA ARG A 39 8.26 -11.89 1.28
C ARG A 39 7.72 -11.17 2.50
N ARG A 40 8.44 -11.24 3.62
CA ARG A 40 8.02 -10.61 4.88
C ARG A 40 8.06 -9.08 4.77
N LEU A 41 6.98 -8.44 5.20
CA LEU A 41 6.86 -6.99 5.29
C LEU A 41 7.01 -6.50 6.73
N SER A 42 7.42 -5.24 6.86
CA SER A 42 7.41 -4.52 8.12
C SER A 42 5.97 -4.26 8.57
N VAL A 43 5.68 -4.54 9.85
CA VAL A 43 4.39 -4.24 10.48
C VAL A 43 4.09 -2.75 10.45
N THR A 44 5.10 -1.91 10.68
CA THR A 44 4.96 -0.44 10.68
C THR A 44 4.55 0.07 9.29
N LEU A 45 5.14 -0.50 8.24
CA LEU A 45 4.80 -0.16 6.87
C LEU A 45 3.33 -0.46 6.58
N LEU A 46 2.86 -1.65 6.96
CA LEU A 46 1.47 -2.01 6.76
C LEU A 46 0.51 -1.10 7.54
N LYS A 47 0.78 -0.88 8.83
CA LYS A 47 -0.05 0.01 9.66
C LYS A 47 -0.15 1.42 9.10
N ALA A 48 0.94 1.92 8.50
CA ALA A 48 0.91 3.22 7.82
C ALA A 48 -0.02 3.20 6.61
N LEU A 49 0.03 2.16 5.77
CA LEU A 49 -0.85 2.00 4.61
C LEU A 49 -2.33 1.85 5.02
N GLU A 50 -2.62 1.10 6.09
CA GLU A 50 -3.96 0.96 6.67
C GLU A 50 -4.46 2.28 7.26
N GLY A 51 -3.62 2.99 8.01
CA GLY A 51 -3.96 4.29 8.59
C GLY A 51 -4.27 5.36 7.53
N LEU A 52 -3.61 5.27 6.37
CA LEU A 52 -3.88 6.11 5.21
C LEU A 52 -5.05 5.62 4.35
N ARG A 53 -5.66 4.48 4.70
CA ARG A 53 -6.73 3.81 3.94
C ARG A 53 -6.35 3.54 2.48
N TRP A 54 -5.07 3.31 2.21
CA TRP A 54 -4.60 2.96 0.87
C TRP A 54 -4.76 1.48 0.56
N ILE A 55 -4.85 0.67 1.60
CA ILE A 55 -5.18 -0.75 1.52
C ILE A 55 -6.34 -1.04 2.47
N GLU A 56 -7.09 -2.08 2.16
CA GLU A 56 -8.18 -2.55 2.99
C GLU A 56 -8.08 -4.06 3.20
N ARG A 57 -8.30 -4.49 4.43
CA ARG A 57 -8.29 -5.90 4.79
C ARG A 57 -9.56 -6.57 4.27
N GLN A 58 -9.40 -7.57 3.43
CA GLN A 58 -10.47 -8.46 2.98
C GLN A 58 -10.56 -9.67 3.91
N GLY A 59 -11.75 -9.90 4.47
CA GLY A 59 -12.05 -11.09 5.26
C GLY A 59 -12.82 -10.80 6.55
N ARG A 60 -13.46 -11.84 7.08
CA ARG A 60 -14.19 -11.78 8.35
C ARG A 60 -13.22 -11.90 9.53
N PRO A 61 -13.49 -11.23 10.66
CA PRO A 61 -12.74 -11.47 11.90
C PRO A 61 -12.77 -12.97 12.25
N GLY A 62 -11.60 -13.53 12.55
CA GLY A 62 -11.45 -14.96 12.89
C GLY A 62 -10.79 -15.84 11.82
N GLN A 63 -10.51 -15.34 10.61
CA GLN A 63 -9.71 -16.12 9.64
C GLN A 63 -8.20 -16.09 9.98
N PRO A 64 -7.51 -17.24 9.85
CA PRO A 64 -6.08 -17.35 10.16
C PRO A 64 -5.20 -16.56 9.19
N VAL A 65 -5.71 -16.35 7.97
CA VAL A 65 -5.10 -15.51 6.94
C VAL A 65 -6.14 -14.49 6.49
N ALA A 66 -5.75 -13.22 6.40
CA ALA A 66 -6.57 -12.20 5.76
C ALA A 66 -5.80 -11.59 4.60
N ALA A 67 -6.51 -11.40 3.49
CA ALA A 67 -5.98 -10.77 2.30
C ALA A 67 -6.14 -9.25 2.40
N TYR A 68 -5.42 -8.51 1.57
CA TYR A 68 -5.53 -7.07 1.47
C TYR A 68 -5.67 -6.65 0.03
N ASP A 69 -6.63 -5.76 -0.21
CA ASP A 69 -6.87 -5.18 -1.52
C ASP A 69 -6.47 -3.70 -1.55
N LEU A 70 -6.10 -3.26 -2.75
CA LEU A 70 -5.78 -1.88 -3.03
C LEU A 70 -7.07 -1.05 -3.15
N THR A 71 -7.22 -0.02 -2.31
CA THR A 71 -8.39 0.88 -2.34
C THR A 71 -8.28 1.88 -3.49
N PRO A 72 -9.39 2.58 -3.86
CA PRO A 72 -9.32 3.69 -4.81
C PRO A 72 -8.32 4.77 -4.39
N SER A 73 -8.23 5.08 -3.09
CA SER A 73 -7.27 6.05 -2.56
C SER A 73 -5.82 5.59 -2.69
N GLY A 74 -5.55 4.29 -2.49
CA GLY A 74 -4.22 3.73 -2.73
C GLY A 74 -3.80 3.77 -4.20
N ARG A 75 -4.75 3.56 -5.13
CA ARG A 75 -4.50 3.73 -6.57
C ARG A 75 -4.20 5.17 -6.92
N ALA A 76 -4.96 6.11 -6.36
CA ALA A 76 -4.73 7.55 -6.57
C ALA A 76 -3.39 8.01 -6.00
N ALA A 77 -2.92 7.41 -4.90
CA ALA A 77 -1.60 7.71 -4.32
C ALA A 77 -0.43 7.28 -5.23
N LEU A 78 -0.65 6.31 -6.12
CA LEU A 78 0.31 5.90 -7.15
C LEU A 78 0.23 6.74 -8.43
N ALA A 79 -0.82 7.55 -8.61
CA ALA A 79 -0.90 8.41 -9.76
C ALA A 79 0.33 9.33 -9.76
N PRO A 80 0.96 9.56 -10.92
CA PRO A 80 1.94 10.63 -11.00
C PRO A 80 1.19 11.90 -10.57
N SER A 81 1.54 12.45 -9.41
CA SER A 81 1.23 13.84 -9.12
C SER A 81 1.78 14.58 -10.32
N GLY A 82 0.91 15.10 -11.18
CA GLY A 82 1.34 15.89 -12.33
C GLY A 82 2.33 16.89 -11.80
N ASP A 83 3.60 16.69 -12.14
CA ASP A 83 4.65 17.64 -11.87
C ASP A 83 4.34 18.78 -12.84
N PRO A 84 3.95 19.99 -12.39
CA PRO A 84 3.95 21.14 -13.29
C PRO A 84 5.41 21.58 -13.50
N ALA A 85 6.26 20.69 -14.00
CA ALA A 85 7.66 20.97 -14.34
C ALA A 85 7.86 20.94 -15.86
N HIS A 86 7.03 21.69 -16.58
CA HIS A 86 7.37 22.27 -17.87
C HIS A 86 6.37 23.38 -18.23
N GLN A 87 6.45 24.51 -17.52
CA GLN A 87 6.21 25.78 -18.20
C GLN A 87 7.59 26.23 -18.68
N GLU A 88 7.88 25.94 -19.94
CA GLU A 88 8.91 26.67 -20.67
C GLU A 88 8.53 28.16 -20.60
N PRO A 89 9.43 29.07 -20.20
CA PRO A 89 9.18 30.48 -20.42
C PRO A 89 9.16 30.72 -21.93
N GLU A 90 8.01 31.16 -22.44
CA GLU A 90 7.96 31.86 -23.72
C GLU A 90 8.67 33.20 -23.50
N ASP A 91 9.96 33.26 -23.85
CA ASP A 91 10.70 34.52 -24.01
C ASP A 91 10.20 35.21 -25.29
N GLU A 92 9.64 36.41 -25.12
CA GLU A 92 9.36 37.40 -26.18
C GLU A 92 10.51 38.40 -26.30
#